data_AF-A0AAU8A153-F1
#
_entry.id   AF-A0AAU8A153-F1
#
_cell.length_a   1.000
_cell.length_b   1.000
_cell.length_c   1.000
_cell.angle_alpha   90.00
_cell.angle_beta   90.00
_cell.angle_gamma   90.00
#
_symmetry.space_group_name_H-M   'P 1'
#
loop_
_entity.id
_entity.type
_entity.pdbx_description
1 polymer ?
#
loop_
_entity_poly.entity_id
_entity_poly.type
_entity_poly.pdbx_seq_one_letter_code
_entity_poly.pdbx_strand_id
1 'polypeptide(L)'
;MFSKKPNDSEDNSSENSQNQYPEYSPEPAAEPEQSVYEGSSNRINPTKPSIISEGFEFVGTITSDGVLNISGVIKGKVTAKSVLVDSTGLVEGELFSDQVMVKGRVLGDINCDELNIGPLAEVDGSVSYESVHIQRGGKIKGHFIKK
;
A
#
# COMPACT_ATOMS: atom_id res chain seq x y z
N MET A 1 -59.76 62.93 -9.54
CA MET A 1 -58.36 62.82 -10.01
C MET A 1 -57.86 61.42 -9.72
N PHE A 2 -57.17 60.81 -10.67
CA PHE A 2 -56.67 59.43 -10.67
C PHE A 2 -55.34 59.29 -9.89
N SER A 3 -55.15 58.15 -9.22
CA SER A 3 -53.92 57.33 -8.98
C SER A 3 -52.62 58.05 -8.47
N LYS A 4 -51.82 57.56 -7.51
CA LYS A 4 -51.09 56.27 -7.40
C LYS A 4 -50.31 56.24 -6.05
N LYS A 5 -49.97 55.03 -5.53
CA LYS A 5 -49.18 54.68 -4.31
C LYS A 5 -47.70 55.20 -4.33
N PRO A 6 -46.76 54.83 -3.42
CA PRO A 6 -46.76 54.23 -2.05
C PRO A 6 -45.83 55.00 -1.04
N ASN A 7 -45.71 54.59 0.23
CA ASN A 7 -44.40 54.40 0.90
C ASN A 7 -44.49 53.91 2.37
N ASP A 8 -43.67 52.89 2.62
CA ASP A 8 -42.78 52.59 3.75
C ASP A 8 -43.24 52.50 5.22
N SER A 9 -42.52 51.59 5.89
CA SER A 9 -42.46 51.20 7.32
C SER A 9 -43.52 50.20 7.79
N GLU A 10 -43.23 49.13 8.52
CA GLU A 10 -42.02 48.51 9.09
C GLU A 10 -42.53 47.16 9.65
N ASP A 11 -41.84 46.03 9.50
CA ASP A 11 -41.76 45.07 10.60
C ASP A 11 -40.56 44.12 10.49
N ASN A 12 -39.90 43.99 11.62
CA ASN A 12 -38.80 43.07 11.90
C ASN A 12 -39.34 41.64 11.97
N SER A 13 -38.62 40.68 11.40
CA SER A 13 -38.00 39.54 12.10
C SER A 13 -37.75 38.37 11.15
N SER A 14 -36.48 38.25 10.77
CA SER A 14 -35.72 37.04 10.39
C SER A 14 -36.53 35.79 10.02
N GLU A 15 -36.55 35.52 8.71
CA GLU A 15 -37.10 34.33 8.08
C GLU A 15 -36.38 33.03 8.51
N ASN A 16 -37.23 32.11 8.95
CA ASN A 16 -37.03 30.70 9.20
C ASN A 16 -36.65 29.97 7.90
N SER A 17 -35.40 29.50 7.77
CA SER A 17 -34.98 28.67 6.64
C SER A 17 -35.47 27.23 6.82
N GLN A 18 -36.42 26.86 5.95
CA GLN A 18 -37.03 25.56 5.82
C GLN A 18 -36.04 24.46 5.37
N ASN A 19 -36.18 23.30 6.01
CA ASN A 19 -35.83 22.00 5.47
C ASN A 19 -36.55 21.73 4.14
N GLN A 20 -35.84 21.20 3.14
CA GLN A 20 -36.23 20.04 2.32
C GLN A 20 -35.17 19.78 1.24
N TYR A 21 -34.32 18.78 1.48
CA TYR A 21 -33.48 18.22 0.42
C TYR A 21 -34.34 17.24 -0.39
N PRO A 22 -34.35 17.35 -1.73
CA PRO A 22 -35.04 16.40 -2.58
C PRO A 22 -34.33 15.04 -2.54
N GLU A 23 -35.11 13.98 -2.50
CA GLU A 23 -34.69 12.58 -2.52
C GLU A 23 -33.97 12.27 -3.84
N TYR A 24 -32.63 12.14 -3.81
CA TYR A 24 -31.82 11.81 -4.98
C TYR A 24 -31.59 10.30 -5.04
N SER A 25 -32.46 9.63 -5.80
CA SER A 25 -32.25 8.25 -6.25
C SER A 25 -31.33 8.31 -7.47
N PRO A 26 -30.11 7.75 -7.45
CA PRO A 26 -29.26 7.73 -8.64
C PRO A 26 -29.78 6.65 -9.61
N GLU A 27 -30.50 7.08 -10.65
CA GLU A 27 -30.69 6.27 -11.85
C GLU A 27 -29.35 6.14 -12.60
N PRO A 28 -28.99 4.93 -13.08
CA PRO A 28 -27.68 4.62 -13.62
C PRO A 28 -27.43 5.34 -14.95
N ALA A 29 -26.43 6.22 -14.96
CA ALA A 29 -25.96 6.87 -16.18
C ALA A 29 -25.33 5.83 -17.12
N ALA A 30 -25.86 5.75 -18.34
CA ALA A 30 -25.50 4.83 -19.39
C ALA A 30 -23.98 4.72 -19.63
N GLU A 31 -23.49 3.48 -19.56
CA GLU A 31 -22.13 3.07 -19.93
C GLU A 31 -21.99 3.09 -21.47
N PRO A 32 -20.85 3.56 -22.04
CA PRO A 32 -20.61 3.42 -23.47
C PRO A 32 -20.30 1.96 -23.79
N GLU A 33 -21.21 1.29 -24.49
CA GLU A 33 -20.95 -0.01 -25.13
C GLU A 33 -19.93 0.15 -26.26
N GLN A 34 -18.75 -0.49 -26.13
CA GLN A 34 -17.90 -0.79 -27.30
C GLN A 34 -17.35 -2.22 -27.25
N SER A 35 -18.08 -3.08 -27.97
CA SER A 35 -17.68 -4.24 -28.78
C SER A 35 -16.64 -5.22 -28.24
N VAL A 36 -17.12 -6.44 -28.08
CA VAL A 36 -16.40 -7.71 -27.92
C VAL A 36 -15.34 -7.89 -29.01
N TYR A 37 -14.07 -8.02 -28.60
CA TYR A 37 -13.05 -8.73 -29.37
C TYR A 37 -12.64 -9.97 -28.55
N GLU A 38 -13.05 -11.14 -29.03
CA GLU A 38 -12.52 -12.42 -28.59
C GLU A 38 -11.01 -12.46 -28.82
N GLY A 39 -10.27 -12.55 -27.73
CA GLY A 39 -8.84 -12.76 -27.72
C GLY A 39 -8.46 -13.22 -26.34
N SER A 40 -8.36 -14.54 -26.16
CA SER A 40 -7.77 -15.17 -24.99
C SER A 40 -6.35 -14.64 -24.82
N SER A 41 -6.23 -13.59 -24.02
CA SER A 41 -4.98 -13.11 -23.47
C SER A 41 -5.24 -13.05 -21.98
N ASN A 42 -4.63 -13.99 -21.27
CA ASN A 42 -4.58 -14.00 -19.82
C ASN A 42 -3.86 -12.70 -19.41
N ARG A 43 -4.61 -11.61 -19.29
CA ARG A 43 -4.11 -10.36 -18.75
C ARG A 43 -3.84 -10.65 -17.29
N ILE A 44 -2.58 -10.93 -16.98
CA ILE A 44 -2.06 -10.83 -15.62
C ILE A 44 -2.37 -9.39 -15.23
N ASN A 45 -3.50 -9.18 -14.53
CA ASN A 45 -3.73 -7.93 -13.85
C ASN A 45 -2.58 -7.81 -12.86
N PRO A 46 -1.66 -6.84 -12.99
CA PRO A 46 -0.63 -6.67 -12.00
C PRO A 46 -1.34 -6.40 -10.68
N THR A 47 -1.26 -7.35 -9.75
CA THR A 47 -1.79 -7.18 -8.41
C THR A 47 -1.13 -5.95 -7.82
N LYS A 48 -1.96 -5.05 -7.26
CA LYS A 48 -1.45 -3.83 -6.67
C LYS A 48 -0.46 -4.21 -5.56
N PRO A 49 0.66 -3.47 -5.40
CA PRO A 49 1.59 -3.74 -4.31
C PRO A 49 0.87 -3.58 -2.97
N SER A 50 1.15 -4.49 -2.04
CA SER A 50 0.71 -4.37 -0.66
C SER A 50 1.70 -3.49 0.09
N ILE A 51 1.23 -2.49 0.82
CA ILE A 51 2.08 -1.54 1.53
C ILE A 51 1.72 -1.58 3.01
N ILE A 52 2.72 -1.88 3.84
CA ILE A 52 2.65 -1.79 5.30
C ILE A 52 3.40 -0.52 5.70
N SER A 53 2.64 0.54 5.98
CA SER A 53 3.19 1.85 6.31
C SER A 53 3.76 1.93 7.72
N GLU A 54 4.52 2.99 7.96
CA GLU A 54 5.02 3.37 9.28
C GLU A 54 3.89 3.51 10.31
N GLY A 55 4.19 3.23 11.58
CA GLY A 55 3.21 3.26 12.67
C GLY A 55 2.33 2.01 12.77
N PHE A 56 2.49 1.06 11.86
CA PHE A 56 1.87 -0.26 11.94
C PHE A 56 2.84 -1.28 12.55
N GLU A 57 2.35 -2.08 13.50
CA GLU A 57 3.04 -3.26 14.02
C GLU A 57 2.19 -4.49 13.72
N PHE A 58 2.76 -5.44 12.98
CA PHE A 58 2.13 -6.71 12.68
C PHE A 58 2.78 -7.85 13.46
N VAL A 59 1.97 -8.70 14.09
CA VAL A 59 2.45 -9.92 14.75
C VAL A 59 1.69 -11.13 14.21
N GLY A 60 2.40 -12.06 13.57
CA GLY A 60 1.79 -13.29 13.04
C GLY A 60 2.44 -13.80 11.75
N THR A 61 1.61 -14.30 10.84
CA THR A 61 2.05 -14.79 9.53
C THR A 61 1.40 -13.99 8.41
N ILE A 62 2.21 -13.50 7.47
CA ILE A 62 1.78 -12.78 6.26
C ILE A 62 2.04 -13.67 5.06
N THR A 63 1.03 -13.82 4.20
CA THR A 63 1.17 -14.47 2.90
C THR A 63 0.66 -13.51 1.82
N SER A 64 1.53 -13.17 0.88
CA SER A 64 1.22 -12.33 -0.28
C SER A 64 1.65 -13.04 -1.56
N ASP A 65 0.89 -12.88 -2.63
CA ASP A 65 1.17 -13.48 -3.94
C ASP A 65 1.95 -12.54 -4.88
N GLY A 66 2.18 -11.30 -4.45
CA GLY A 66 2.77 -10.23 -5.25
C GLY A 66 3.92 -9.51 -4.55
N VAL A 67 3.95 -8.19 -4.75
CA VAL A 67 4.95 -7.29 -4.17
C VAL A 67 4.47 -6.79 -2.82
N LEU A 68 5.32 -6.92 -1.81
CA LEU A 68 5.07 -6.44 -0.45
C LEU A 68 6.11 -5.39 -0.05
N ASN A 69 5.66 -4.16 0.18
CA ASN A 69 6.46 -3.06 0.69
C ASN A 69 6.25 -2.92 2.19
N ILE A 70 7.34 -2.84 2.94
CA ILE A 70 7.35 -2.81 4.39
C ILE A 70 8.11 -1.58 4.86
N SER A 71 7.38 -0.62 5.41
CA SER A 71 7.91 0.57 6.09
C SER A 71 7.58 0.58 7.60
N GLY A 72 6.86 -0.44 8.10
CA GLY A 72 6.50 -0.61 9.52
C GLY A 72 7.30 -1.71 10.24
N VAL A 73 6.76 -2.18 11.37
CA VAL A 73 7.35 -3.27 12.16
C VAL A 73 6.60 -4.57 11.91
N ILE A 74 7.31 -5.64 11.56
CA ILE A 74 6.73 -6.97 11.34
C ILE A 74 7.44 -7.97 12.23
N LYS A 75 6.67 -8.71 13.03
CA LYS A 75 7.13 -9.78 13.89
C LYS A 75 6.48 -11.09 13.50
N GLY A 76 7.25 -12.03 12.99
CA GLY A 76 6.81 -13.38 12.64
C GLY A 76 7.23 -13.80 11.24
N LYS A 77 6.35 -14.49 10.53
CA LYS A 77 6.68 -15.14 9.25
C LYS A 77 6.10 -14.37 8.08
N VAL A 78 6.93 -14.04 7.10
CA VAL A 78 6.53 -13.36 5.87
C VAL A 78 6.78 -14.26 4.68
N THR A 79 5.78 -14.48 3.85
CA THR A 79 5.87 -15.23 2.59
C THR A 79 5.33 -14.36 1.46
N ALA A 80 6.17 -13.97 0.51
CA ALA A 80 5.76 -13.18 -0.65
C ALA A 80 6.63 -13.46 -1.87
N LYS A 81 6.20 -13.10 -3.08
CA LYS A 81 7.07 -13.24 -4.28
C LYS A 81 8.19 -12.21 -4.32
N SER A 82 7.88 -10.97 -3.96
CA SER A 82 8.88 -9.91 -3.84
C SER A 82 8.64 -9.10 -2.58
N VAL A 83 9.69 -8.92 -1.78
CA VAL A 83 9.66 -8.12 -0.56
C VAL A 83 10.61 -6.94 -0.68
N LEU A 84 10.08 -5.74 -0.45
CA LEU A 84 10.84 -4.51 -0.30
C LEU A 84 10.75 -4.05 1.16
N VAL A 85 11.87 -4.08 1.88
CA VAL A 85 11.97 -3.47 3.20
C VAL A 85 12.51 -2.06 3.01
N ASP A 86 11.67 -1.05 3.23
CA ASP A 86 12.08 0.36 3.17
C ASP A 86 12.98 0.74 4.36
N SER A 87 13.54 1.96 4.34
CA SER A 87 14.51 2.41 5.35
C SER A 87 13.98 2.41 6.78
N THR A 88 12.68 2.62 6.97
CA THR A 88 12.00 2.61 8.27
C THR A 88 11.43 1.23 8.64
N GLY A 89 11.47 0.29 7.70
CA GLY A 89 11.02 -1.09 7.92
C GLY A 89 11.91 -1.87 8.87
N LEU A 90 11.28 -2.55 9.81
CA LEU A 90 11.91 -3.50 10.73
C LEU A 90 11.19 -4.85 10.61
N VAL A 91 11.92 -5.87 10.17
CA VAL A 91 11.40 -7.24 10.08
C VAL A 91 12.12 -8.12 11.08
N GLU A 92 11.37 -8.75 11.99
CA GLU A 92 11.86 -9.69 12.99
C GLU A 92 11.20 -11.06 12.77
N GLY A 93 11.98 -12.07 12.39
CA GLY A 93 11.48 -13.45 12.22
C GLY A 93 11.98 -14.13 10.95
N GLU A 94 11.08 -14.87 10.29
CA GLU A 94 11.41 -15.65 9.09
C GLU A 94 10.84 -15.01 7.83
N LEU A 95 11.67 -14.80 6.82
CA LEU A 95 11.26 -14.22 5.54
C LEU A 95 11.52 -15.21 4.39
N PHE A 96 10.46 -15.55 3.65
CA PHE A 96 10.50 -16.42 2.47
C PHE A 96 10.06 -15.62 1.25
N SER A 97 10.97 -15.40 0.29
CA SER A 97 10.63 -14.69 -0.93
C SER A 97 11.62 -14.92 -2.05
N ASP A 98 11.17 -14.99 -3.31
CA ASP A 98 12.07 -15.17 -4.44
C ASP A 98 13.02 -13.97 -4.57
N GLN A 99 12.50 -12.75 -4.38
CA GLN A 99 13.21 -11.49 -4.59
C GLN A 99 13.11 -10.61 -3.34
N VAL A 100 14.23 -10.34 -2.69
CA VAL A 100 14.28 -9.51 -1.48
C VAL A 100 15.14 -8.28 -1.72
N MET A 101 14.58 -7.10 -1.46
CA MET A 101 15.31 -5.84 -1.43
C MET A 101 15.25 -5.24 -0.03
N VAL A 102 16.40 -5.13 0.62
CA VAL A 102 16.52 -4.57 1.97
C VAL A 102 17.12 -3.18 1.89
N LYS A 103 16.42 -2.17 2.42
CA LYS A 103 16.94 -0.81 2.64
C LYS A 103 16.94 -0.42 4.12
N GLY A 104 16.11 -1.05 4.94
CA GLY A 104 16.00 -0.86 6.39
C GLY A 104 16.72 -1.95 7.18
N ARG A 105 16.03 -2.49 8.19
CA ARG A 105 16.60 -3.46 9.14
C ARG A 105 15.86 -4.80 9.10
N VAL A 106 16.61 -5.89 9.07
CA VAL A 106 16.06 -7.25 9.15
C VAL A 106 16.82 -8.05 10.18
N LEU A 107 16.10 -8.66 11.12
CA LEU A 107 16.61 -9.54 12.16
C LEU A 107 15.95 -10.92 12.03
N GLY A 108 16.75 -11.96 11.85
CA GLY A 108 16.28 -13.34 11.76
C GLY A 108 16.68 -14.03 10.46
N ASP A 109 15.89 -15.01 10.05
CA ASP A 109 16.24 -15.91 8.97
C ASP A 109 15.61 -15.47 7.64
N ILE A 110 16.45 -15.28 6.62
CA ILE A 110 16.02 -14.88 5.27
C ILE A 110 16.27 -16.05 4.33
N ASN A 111 15.24 -16.49 3.62
CA ASN A 111 15.34 -17.47 2.55
C ASN A 111 14.82 -16.84 1.26
N CYS A 112 15.75 -16.60 0.34
CA CYS A 112 15.44 -16.03 -0.96
C CYS A 112 16.27 -16.61 -2.09
N ASP A 113 15.94 -16.26 -3.32
CA ASP A 113 16.76 -16.61 -4.48
C ASP A 113 17.66 -15.43 -4.81
N GLU A 114 17.10 -14.23 -4.96
CA GLU A 114 17.87 -12.99 -5.15
C GLU A 114 17.75 -12.07 -3.94
N LEU A 115 18.91 -11.68 -3.40
CA LEU A 115 19.02 -10.73 -2.30
C LEU A 115 19.70 -9.44 -2.75
N ASN A 116 19.03 -8.32 -2.60
CA ASN A 116 19.53 -6.98 -2.89
C ASN A 116 19.63 -6.17 -1.58
N ILE A 117 20.85 -5.82 -1.20
CA ILE A 117 21.14 -5.08 0.02
C ILE A 117 21.49 -3.64 -0.33
N GLY A 118 20.66 -2.71 0.14
CA GLY A 118 20.79 -1.28 -0.07
C GLY A 118 21.93 -0.64 0.72
N PRO A 119 22.25 0.64 0.43
CA PRO A 119 23.41 1.33 1.00
C PRO A 119 23.32 1.62 2.50
N LEU A 120 22.12 1.59 3.09
CA LEU A 120 21.89 1.82 4.53
C LEU A 120 21.25 0.60 5.22
N ALA A 121 21.19 -0.53 4.52
CA ALA A 121 20.55 -1.73 5.02
C ALA A 121 21.39 -2.39 6.12
N GLU A 122 20.72 -2.93 7.13
CA GLU A 122 21.34 -3.74 8.18
C GLU A 122 20.61 -5.09 8.27
N VAL A 123 21.33 -6.16 7.98
CA VAL A 123 20.82 -7.54 8.07
C VAL A 123 21.57 -8.27 9.18
N ASP A 124 20.84 -8.84 10.14
CA ASP A 124 21.39 -9.61 11.25
C ASP A 124 20.67 -10.97 11.37
N GLY A 125 21.37 -12.06 11.04
CA GLY A 125 20.83 -13.42 11.16
C GLY A 125 21.36 -14.40 10.11
N SER A 126 20.62 -15.47 9.83
CA SER A 126 21.00 -16.47 8.84
C SER A 126 20.33 -16.18 7.50
N VAL A 127 21.11 -16.12 6.43
CA VAL A 127 20.61 -15.77 5.10
C VAL A 127 20.97 -16.87 4.12
N SER A 128 19.93 -17.51 3.56
CA SER A 128 20.02 -18.48 2.48
C SER A 128 19.65 -17.82 1.15
N TYR A 129 20.58 -17.78 0.20
CA TYR A 129 20.41 -17.10 -1.09
C TYR A 129 21.02 -17.88 -2.26
N GLU A 130 20.55 -17.62 -3.47
CA GLU A 130 21.17 -18.11 -4.72
C GLU A 130 22.13 -17.04 -5.29
N SER A 131 21.65 -15.80 -5.38
CA SER A 131 22.39 -14.64 -5.86
C SER A 131 22.26 -13.46 -4.89
N VAL A 132 23.36 -12.73 -4.69
CA VAL A 132 23.40 -11.59 -3.75
C VAL A 132 24.08 -10.37 -4.40
N HIS A 133 23.44 -9.22 -4.26
CA HIS A 133 23.93 -7.92 -4.67
C HIS A 133 24.01 -7.01 -3.45
N ILE A 134 25.21 -6.51 -3.15
CA ILE A 134 25.45 -5.64 -1.99
C ILE A 134 25.88 -4.28 -2.50
N GLN A 135 25.07 -3.25 -2.21
CA GLN A 135 25.42 -1.88 -2.52
C GLN A 135 26.37 -1.31 -1.45
N ARG A 136 27.17 -0.31 -1.84
CA ARG A 136 28.14 0.33 -0.94
C ARG A 136 27.44 0.90 0.29
N GLY A 137 27.86 0.45 1.47
CA GLY A 137 27.35 0.90 2.77
C GLY A 137 26.43 -0.10 3.47
N GLY A 138 25.96 -1.14 2.77
CA GLY A 138 25.19 -2.22 3.38
C GLY A 138 25.99 -2.93 4.48
N LYS A 139 25.37 -3.12 5.65
CA LYS A 139 25.96 -3.83 6.78
C LYS A 139 25.28 -5.17 6.96
N ILE A 140 26.11 -6.18 7.18
CA ILE A 140 25.66 -7.55 7.21
C ILE A 140 26.34 -8.24 8.39
N LYS A 141 25.55 -8.92 9.21
CA LYS A 141 25.99 -9.71 10.35
C LYS A 141 25.26 -11.05 10.35
N GLY A 142 25.95 -12.10 10.76
CA GLY A 142 25.40 -13.46 10.83
C GLY A 142 25.94 -14.38 9.74
N HIS A 143 25.18 -15.42 9.39
CA HIS A 143 25.66 -16.52 8.56
C HIS A 143 25.01 -16.53 7.18
N PHE A 144 25.85 -16.50 6.14
CA PHE A 144 25.44 -16.48 4.75
C PHE A 144 25.68 -17.87 4.14
N ILE A 145 24.61 -18.50 3.67
CA ILE A 145 24.62 -19.84 3.08
C ILE A 145 24.15 -19.70 1.63
N LYS A 146 25.01 -20.12 0.69
CA LYS A 146 24.63 -20.20 -0.71
C LYS A 146 23.91 -21.54 -0.97
N LYS A 147 22.77 -21.49 -1.67
CA LYS A 147 22.10 -22.68 -2.22
C LYS A 147 22.94 -23.31 -3.34
#